data_AF-A0A496A8E0-F1
#
_entry.id   AF-A0A496A8E0-F1
#
_cell.length_a   1.000
_cell.length_b   1.000
_cell.length_c   1.000
_cell.angle_alpha   90.00
_cell.angle_beta   90.00
_cell.angle_gamma   90.00
#
_symmetry.space_group_name_H-M   'P 1'
#
loop_
_entity.id
_entity.type
_entity.pdbx_description
1 polymer ?
#
loop_
_entity_poly.entity_id
_entity_poly.type
_entity_poly.pdbx_seq_one_letter_code
_entity_poly.pdbx_strand_id
1 'polypeptide(L)'
;MKKTGLFYITLLLIVGYFSNGSLAQDQTQEHFSEGAKMRLGKGGINDIKFSPDGRRFAVATPIGIWMYDAHTGEELSLIAVLP
;
A
#
# COMPACT_ATOMS: atom_id res chain seq x y z
N MET A 1 41.56 -7.75 26.40
CA MET A 1 41.46 -8.07 24.95
C MET A 1 40.16 -8.77 24.55
N LYS A 2 39.31 -9.29 25.47
CA LYS A 2 38.04 -9.98 25.12
C LYS A 2 36.81 -9.05 24.99
N LYS A 3 36.82 -7.89 25.65
CA LYS A 3 35.67 -6.95 25.71
C LYS A 3 35.50 -6.12 24.43
N THR A 4 36.58 -5.91 23.68
CA THR A 4 36.55 -5.16 22.40
C THR A 4 35.78 -5.92 21.34
N GLY A 5 35.93 -7.24 21.26
CA GLY A 5 35.17 -8.08 20.33
C GLY A 5 33.66 -8.03 20.57
N LEU A 6 33.23 -8.03 21.83
CA LEU A 6 31.82 -7.93 22.19
C LEU A 6 31.20 -6.60 21.73
N PHE A 7 31.96 -5.51 21.82
CA PHE A 7 31.50 -4.19 21.36
C PHE A 7 31.25 -4.16 19.84
N TYR A 8 32.14 -4.76 19.04
CA TYR A 8 31.95 -4.85 17.58
C TYR A 8 30.76 -5.72 17.19
N ILE A 9 30.49 -6.80 17.94
CA ILE A 9 29.33 -7.66 17.72
C ILE A 9 28.04 -6.89 17.99
N THR A 10 27.96 -6.18 19.13
CA THR A 10 26.78 -5.36 19.44
C THR A 10 26.57 -4.25 18.42
N LEU A 11 27.64 -3.60 17.96
CA LEU A 11 27.58 -2.56 16.93
C LEU A 11 27.06 -3.12 15.59
N LEU A 12 27.53 -4.30 15.18
CA LEU A 12 27.06 -5.00 13.98
C LEU A 12 25.58 -5.37 14.06
N LEU A 13 25.13 -5.84 15.23
CA LEU A 13 23.71 -6.15 15.45
C LEU A 13 22.84 -4.90 15.36
N ILE A 14 23.25 -3.78 15.96
CA ILE A 14 22.51 -2.51 15.88
C ILE A 14 22.40 -2.04 14.42
N VAL A 15 23.51 -2.02 13.68
CA VAL A 15 23.49 -1.61 12.26
C VAL A 15 22.62 -2.54 11.42
N GLY A 16 22.69 -3.86 11.63
CA GLY A 16 21.81 -4.83 10.97
C GLY A 16 20.33 -4.67 11.31
N TYR A 17 19.99 -4.34 12.57
CA TYR A 17 18.61 -4.03 12.97
C TYR A 17 18.10 -2.72 12.35
N PHE A 18 18.95 -1.70 12.24
CA PHE A 18 18.61 -0.40 11.64
C PHE A 18 18.50 -0.45 10.10
N SER A 19 19.12 -1.43 9.43
CA SER A 19 19.21 -1.48 7.96
C SER A 19 17.98 -2.11 7.27
N ASN A 20 16.92 -2.45 8.01
CA ASN A 20 15.65 -2.87 7.43
C ASN A 20 14.77 -1.70 6.97
N GLY A 21 15.28 -0.48 6.99
CA GLY A 21 14.75 0.59 6.16
C GLY A 21 15.00 0.23 4.71
N SER A 22 14.14 -0.63 4.14
CA SER A 22 14.07 -0.84 2.71
C SER A 22 13.82 0.52 2.08
N LEU A 23 14.84 1.12 1.47
CA LEU A 23 14.70 2.23 0.52
C LEU A 23 14.14 1.62 -0.79
N ALA A 24 13.09 0.80 -0.68
CA ALA A 24 12.33 0.36 -1.82
C ALA A 24 11.57 1.57 -2.33
N GLN A 25 12.11 2.14 -3.41
CA GLN A 25 11.43 3.03 -4.34
C GLN A 25 10.49 4.03 -3.68
N ASP A 26 11.03 5.23 -3.44
CA ASP A 26 10.20 6.43 -3.51
C ASP A 26 9.69 6.60 -4.96
N GLN A 27 8.71 5.78 -5.32
CA GLN A 27 7.88 5.93 -6.52
C GLN A 27 6.53 6.57 -6.18
N THR A 28 6.41 7.23 -5.02
CA THR A 28 5.11 7.74 -4.55
C THR A 28 5.10 9.25 -4.39
N GLN A 29 5.65 9.95 -5.38
CA GLN A 29 5.19 11.29 -5.70
C GLN A 29 4.82 11.35 -7.18
N GLU A 30 3.89 10.48 -7.58
CA GLU A 30 2.94 10.87 -8.62
C GLU A 30 2.31 12.17 -8.14
N HIS A 31 2.57 13.25 -8.88
CA HIS A 31 2.08 14.60 -8.61
C HIS A 31 0.56 14.61 -8.71
N PHE A 32 -0.12 14.12 -7.67
CA PHE A 32 -1.54 14.21 -7.53
C PHE A 32 -1.92 15.68 -7.67
N SER A 33 -2.77 16.00 -8.64
CA SER A 33 -3.27 17.36 -8.82
C SER A 33 -3.85 17.86 -7.51
N GLU A 34 -3.69 19.15 -7.21
CA GLU A 34 -4.29 19.75 -6.02
C GLU A 34 -5.78 19.35 -5.94
N GLY A 35 -6.16 18.71 -4.82
CA GLY A 35 -7.53 18.24 -4.61
C GLY A 35 -7.79 16.75 -4.89
N ALA A 36 -6.80 15.96 -5.33
CA ALA A 36 -6.97 14.50 -5.37
C ALA A 36 -7.12 13.95 -3.94
N LYS A 37 -8.17 13.14 -3.72
CA LYS A 37 -8.51 12.62 -2.39
C LYS A 37 -8.04 11.18 -2.15
N MET A 38 -7.97 10.37 -3.19
CA MET A 38 -7.55 8.97 -3.08
C MET A 38 -7.11 8.39 -4.43
N ARG A 39 -6.38 7.28 -4.37
CA ARG A 39 -6.03 6.45 -5.52
C ARG A 39 -6.86 5.17 -5.49
N LEU A 40 -7.56 4.90 -6.58
CA LEU A 40 -8.47 3.76 -6.70
C LEU A 40 -7.80 2.60 -7.43
N GLY A 41 -7.93 1.39 -6.89
CA GLY A 41 -7.38 0.17 -7.45
C GLY A 41 -5.84 0.10 -7.42
N LYS A 42 -5.33 -1.11 -7.64
CA LYS A 42 -3.88 -1.41 -7.71
C LYS A 42 -3.47 -1.83 -9.12
N GLY A 43 -3.95 -1.08 -10.12
CA GLY A 43 -3.74 -1.34 -11.55
C GLY A 43 -4.62 -0.46 -12.43
N GLY A 44 -4.77 -0.82 -13.70
CA GLY A 44 -5.72 -0.16 -14.60
C GLY A 44 -7.17 -0.35 -14.12
N ILE A 45 -7.97 0.71 -14.22
CA ILE A 45 -9.41 0.67 -13.92
C ILE A 45 -10.17 0.40 -15.21
N ASN A 46 -11.00 -0.64 -15.19
CA ASN A 46 -11.86 -1.02 -16.31
C ASN A 46 -13.27 -0.43 -16.17
N ASP A 47 -13.82 -0.39 -14.95
CA ASP A 47 -15.15 0.17 -14.68
C ASP A 47 -15.30 0.57 -13.20
N ILE A 48 -16.26 1.45 -12.92
CA ILE A 48 -16.65 1.86 -11.57
C ILE A 48 -18.17 1.90 -11.47
N LYS A 49 -18.73 1.28 -10.41
CA LYS A 49 -20.18 1.30 -10.13
C LYS A 49 -20.47 1.55 -8.67
N PHE A 50 -21.39 2.45 -8.39
CA PHE A 50 -21.95 2.66 -7.04
C PHE A 50 -23.03 1.62 -6.75
N SER A 51 -23.16 1.23 -5.48
CA SER A 51 -24.35 0.52 -5.02
C SER A 51 -25.58 1.43 -5.12
N PRO A 52 -26.79 0.88 -5.31
CA PRO A 52 -28.01 1.70 -5.41
C PRO A 52 -28.28 2.57 -4.19
N ASP A 53 -27.83 2.14 -3.00
CA ASP A 53 -27.93 2.89 -1.75
C ASP A 53 -26.81 3.94 -1.56
N GLY A 54 -25.86 4.02 -2.49
CA GLY A 54 -24.74 4.95 -2.47
C GLY A 54 -23.72 4.72 -1.34
N ARG A 55 -23.83 3.63 -0.57
CA ARG A 55 -22.94 3.38 0.58
C ARG A 55 -21.60 2.82 0.17
N ARG A 56 -21.54 2.17 -1.00
CA ARG A 56 -20.33 1.51 -1.50
C ARG A 56 -20.16 1.80 -2.98
N PHE A 57 -18.94 1.59 -3.46
CA PHE A 57 -18.69 1.47 -4.89
C PHE A 57 -17.68 0.36 -5.16
N ALA A 58 -17.79 -0.23 -6.34
CA ALA A 58 -16.93 -1.26 -6.86
C ALA A 58 -16.04 -0.69 -7.96
N VAL A 59 -14.76 -1.04 -7.94
CA VAL A 59 -13.77 -0.69 -8.97
C VAL A 59 -13.26 -1.98 -9.59
N ALA A 60 -13.58 -2.21 -10.86
CA ALA A 60 -13.13 -3.36 -11.61
C ALA A 60 -11.72 -3.13 -12.15
N THR A 61 -10.82 -4.09 -11.91
CA THR A 61 -9.42 -4.06 -12.34
C THR A 61 -9.01 -5.43 -12.91
N PRO A 62 -7.88 -5.54 -13.63
CA PRO A 62 -7.40 -6.83 -14.13
C PRO A 62 -7.17 -7.90 -13.06
N ILE A 63 -6.92 -7.52 -11.80
CA ILE A 63 -6.65 -8.46 -10.70
C ILE A 63 -7.90 -8.83 -9.88
N GLY A 64 -9.04 -8.20 -10.17
CA GLY A 64 -10.28 -8.37 -9.41
C GLY A 64 -11.06 -7.08 -9.21
N ILE A 65 -12.08 -7.18 -8.36
CA ILE A 65 -12.99 -6.07 -8.04
C ILE A 65 -12.71 -5.60 -6.62
N TRP A 66 -12.27 -4.35 -6.50
CA TRP A 66 -12.10 -3.69 -5.21
C TRP A 66 -13.43 -3.07 -4.77
N MET A 67 -13.83 -3.31 -3.53
CA MET A 67 -14.98 -2.69 -2.89
C MET A 67 -14.53 -1.59 -1.95
N TYR A 68 -15.21 -0.44 -2.00
CA TYR A 68 -14.90 0.72 -1.18
C TYR A 68 -16.13 1.22 -0.43
N ASP A 69 -15.91 1.85 0.73
CA ASP A 69 -16.90 2.71 1.35
C ASP A 69 -16.96 4.06 0.60
N ALA A 70 -18.16 4.48 0.20
CA ALA A 70 -18.32 5.67 -0.62
C ALA A 70 -18.13 6.99 0.14
N HIS A 71 -18.27 6.98 1.46
CA HIS A 71 -18.19 8.19 2.29
C HIS A 71 -16.77 8.42 2.80
N THR A 72 -16.08 7.34 3.17
CA THR A 72 -14.71 7.42 3.73
C THR A 72 -13.63 7.17 2.69
N GLY A 73 -13.95 6.46 1.60
CA GLY A 73 -12.96 5.98 0.64
C GLY A 73 -12.16 4.78 1.14
N GLU A 74 -12.54 4.16 2.26
CA GLU A 74 -11.81 3.00 2.77
C GLU A 74 -11.97 1.78 1.86
N GLU A 75 -10.88 1.04 1.65
CA GLU A 75 -10.89 -0.28 1.01
C GLU A 75 -11.59 -1.28 1.93
N LEU A 76 -12.71 -1.84 1.50
CA LEU A 76 -13.47 -2.82 2.26
C LEU A 76 -13.03 -4.25 1.97
N SER A 77 -12.81 -4.59 0.69
CA SER A 77 -12.42 -5.94 0.29
C SER A 77 -11.97 -6.00 -1.17
N LEU A 78 -11.15 -7.01 -1.50
CA LEU A 78 -10.88 -7.43 -2.88
C LEU A 78 -11.61 -8.75 -3.17
N ILE A 79 -12.40 -8.77 -4.24
CA ILE A 79 -12.89 -9.99 -4.87
C ILE A 79 -11.89 -10.32 -5.98
N ALA A 80 -10.89 -11.15 -5.66
CA ALA A 80 -9.83 -11.50 -6.59
C ALA A 80 -10.35 -12.44 -7.69
N VAL A 81 -9.82 -12.28 -8.90
CA VAL A 81 -9.94 -13.32 -9.92
C VAL A 81 -8.86 -14.36 -9.59
N LEU A 82 -9.27 -15.54 -9.13
CA LEU A 82 -8.35 -16.66 -8.96
C LEU A 82 -7.82 -17.09 -10.34
N PRO A 83 -6.54 -17.47 -10.46
CA PRO A 83 -5.99 -18.03 -11.69
C PRO A 83 -6.62 -19.38 -12.05
#